data_AF-A0A1R1B051-F1
#
_entry.id   AF-A0A1R1B051-F1
#
_cell.length_a   1.000
_cell.length_b   1.000
_cell.length_c   1.000
_cell.angle_alpha   90.00
_cell.angle_beta   90.00
_cell.angle_gamma   90.00
#
_symmetry.space_group_name_H-M   'P 1'
#
loop_
_entity.id
_entity.type
_entity.pdbx_description
1 polymer ?
#
loop_
_entity_poly.entity_id
_entity_poly.type
_entity_poly.pdbx_seq_one_letter_code
_entity_poly.pdbx_strand_id
1 'polypeptide(L)'
;MFQWIEEARRGSAEAQESLVRHFTGMALAVAYDKLQDQHLAEDAVQEAFTEVFANLHKLQDPRRFPGWFKVIVERQCYRDLRRKQFQTLPLHEVELAAGDQRSLESVVEKREMIGQLHATIADLPPGMRIAVQLYYFQGYSLREISQYLDISLPALKKRLFDARLKLKNTLHVADFVSVFTDLYEGGRRMLHIVNGDSVGDKLKQGNIQGDILVWRELYSFGPVFTKMDVPDHRRTRAQYLEQTLGIPQKEYIGTCEAQERKLQDFQQYDEIVLWFEHDLFDQTMLSYLLHWFKEQSLGNTKLSLLCIGAYPGIELFRGLGQLSTEQLETLSGTWHTIGEQELMLGSMLWEAYTSDLPEKHQRMLEVDSSALPFARAAFAAHLARLPSVNNGLGIIEQTTLEAVAGGIHKPHELFRKVGDQLHTLGMGDLEFWYYLAKLTEGPDSLLVIDGTALFPDFKLAVPHFQDRVLQVTSLGREVLAGKSDYAPYTGTTDKWVGGLLVRGKAPSWRWNPERKSIVRMGESD
;
A
#
# COMPACT_ATOMS: atom_id res chain seq x y z
N MET A 1 -9.48 -4.37 -35.17
CA MET A 1 -8.25 -4.52 -35.97
C MET A 1 -8.37 -5.57 -37.09
N PHE A 2 -8.60 -6.87 -36.80
CA PHE A 2 -8.68 -7.91 -37.84
C PHE A 2 -9.73 -7.63 -38.92
N GLN A 3 -10.94 -7.23 -38.51
CA GLN A 3 -12.02 -6.85 -39.43
C GLN A 3 -11.65 -5.67 -40.32
N TRP A 4 -11.03 -4.62 -39.76
CA TRP A 4 -10.58 -3.45 -40.53
C TRP A 4 -9.53 -3.81 -41.59
N ILE A 5 -8.63 -4.76 -41.31
CA ILE A 5 -7.61 -5.19 -42.29
C ILE A 5 -8.28 -5.94 -43.46
N GLU A 6 -9.21 -6.84 -43.17
CA GLU A 6 -9.95 -7.59 -44.20
C GLU A 6 -10.85 -6.70 -45.05
N GLU A 7 -11.48 -5.69 -44.45
CA GLU A 7 -12.32 -4.72 -45.16
C GLU A 7 -11.48 -3.71 -45.96
N ALA A 8 -10.34 -3.26 -45.43
CA ALA A 8 -9.41 -2.39 -46.14
C ALA A 8 -8.76 -3.09 -47.34
N ARG A 9 -8.54 -4.42 -47.28
CA ARG A 9 -8.11 -5.22 -48.44
C ARG A 9 -9.12 -5.22 -49.58
N ARG A 10 -10.40 -5.09 -49.25
CA ARG A 10 -11.51 -5.01 -50.21
C ARG A 10 -11.78 -3.59 -50.71
N GLY A 11 -10.94 -2.63 -50.29
CA GLY A 11 -11.04 -1.22 -50.71
C GLY A 11 -12.04 -0.39 -49.91
N SER A 12 -12.46 -0.81 -48.71
CA SER A 12 -13.30 0.02 -47.84
C SER A 12 -12.51 1.24 -47.34
N ALA A 13 -12.95 2.44 -47.72
CA ALA A 13 -12.37 3.70 -47.28
C ALA A 13 -12.52 3.91 -45.76
N GLU A 14 -13.65 3.48 -45.18
CA GLU A 14 -13.94 3.60 -43.73
C GLU A 14 -13.00 2.71 -42.88
N ALA A 15 -12.68 1.52 -43.41
CA ALA A 15 -11.71 0.62 -42.78
C ALA A 15 -10.28 1.15 -42.89
N GLN A 16 -9.92 1.77 -44.02
CA GLN A 16 -8.63 2.46 -44.18
C GLN A 16 -8.51 3.65 -43.24
N GLU A 17 -9.54 4.50 -43.15
CA GLU A 17 -9.59 5.63 -42.21
C GLU A 17 -9.45 5.17 -40.76
N SER A 18 -10.12 4.08 -40.38
CA SER A 18 -10.00 3.48 -39.05
C SER A 18 -8.58 2.96 -38.76
N LEU A 19 -7.91 2.39 -39.76
CA LEU A 19 -6.50 1.99 -39.65
C LEU A 19 -5.57 3.19 -39.54
N VAL A 20 -5.78 4.24 -40.32
CA VAL A 20 -5.01 5.49 -40.21
C VAL A 20 -5.17 6.07 -38.82
N ARG A 21 -6.40 6.36 -38.39
CA ARG A 21 -6.69 6.96 -37.08
C ARG A 21 -6.08 6.16 -35.93
N HIS A 22 -6.15 4.84 -35.98
CA HIS A 22 -5.65 3.98 -34.91
C HIS A 22 -4.13 3.85 -34.89
N PHE A 23 -3.43 3.92 -36.03
CA PHE A 23 -1.99 3.69 -36.09
C PHE A 23 -1.14 4.94 -36.32
N THR A 24 -1.75 6.10 -36.62
CA THR A 24 -1.04 7.37 -36.81
C THR A 24 -0.22 7.76 -35.58
N GLY A 25 -0.78 7.63 -34.37
CA GLY A 25 -0.05 7.94 -33.14
C GLY A 25 1.22 7.10 -32.97
N MET A 26 1.13 5.79 -33.27
CA MET A 26 2.27 4.88 -33.21
C MET A 26 3.32 5.21 -34.28
N ALA A 27 2.87 5.44 -35.52
CA ALA A 27 3.76 5.75 -36.63
C ALA A 27 4.51 7.07 -36.42
N LEU A 28 3.82 8.11 -35.93
CA LEU A 28 4.43 9.40 -35.61
C LEU A 28 5.46 9.28 -34.48
N ALA A 29 5.17 8.51 -33.42
CA ALA A 29 6.13 8.29 -32.34
C ALA A 29 7.42 7.60 -32.86
N VAL A 30 7.28 6.59 -33.73
CA VAL A 30 8.42 5.87 -34.33
C VAL A 30 9.18 6.76 -35.32
N ALA A 31 8.48 7.55 -36.13
CA ALA A 31 9.10 8.42 -37.12
C ALA A 31 9.82 9.60 -36.48
N TYR A 32 9.20 10.24 -35.48
CA TYR A 32 9.79 11.34 -34.74
C TYR A 32 11.04 10.90 -33.96
N ASP A 33 11.02 9.70 -33.36
CA ASP A 33 12.21 9.12 -32.70
C ASP A 33 13.44 9.08 -33.63
N LYS A 34 13.22 8.79 -34.92
CA LYS A 34 14.29 8.68 -35.93
C LYS A 34 14.65 10.00 -36.61
N LEU A 35 13.67 10.86 -36.87
CA LEU A 35 13.84 12.06 -37.69
C LEU A 35 14.08 13.33 -36.87
N GLN A 36 13.63 13.35 -35.61
CA GLN A 36 13.71 14.50 -34.69
C GLN A 36 13.15 15.81 -35.29
N ASP A 37 12.22 15.70 -36.25
CA ASP A 37 11.65 16.78 -37.03
C ASP A 37 10.18 16.44 -37.29
N GLN A 38 9.27 17.29 -36.82
CA GLN A 38 7.84 17.00 -36.82
C GLN A 38 7.27 16.90 -38.25
N HIS A 39 7.66 17.82 -39.14
CA HIS A 39 7.16 17.83 -40.51
C HIS A 39 7.66 16.62 -41.29
N LEU A 40 8.93 16.25 -41.12
CA LEU A 40 9.45 15.04 -41.76
C LEU A 40 8.83 13.76 -41.18
N ALA A 41 8.52 13.74 -39.88
CA ALA A 41 7.81 12.62 -39.27
C ALA A 41 6.40 12.47 -39.84
N GLU A 42 5.66 13.57 -39.99
CA GLU A 42 4.33 13.57 -40.61
C GLU A 42 4.38 13.09 -42.07
N ASP A 43 5.34 13.59 -42.85
CA ASP A 43 5.54 13.17 -44.25
C ASP A 43 5.87 11.67 -44.36
N ALA A 44 6.83 11.18 -43.58
CA ALA A 44 7.22 9.77 -43.57
C ALA A 44 6.05 8.85 -43.20
N VAL A 45 5.18 9.29 -42.29
CA VAL A 45 3.97 8.55 -41.90
C VAL A 45 2.92 8.53 -43.01
N GLN A 46 2.70 9.66 -43.70
CA GLN A 46 1.79 9.71 -44.84
C GLN A 46 2.26 8.78 -45.97
N GLU A 47 3.56 8.77 -46.26
CA GLU A 47 4.14 7.88 -47.26
C GLU A 47 4.07 6.40 -46.84
N ALA A 48 4.27 6.12 -45.55
CA ALA A 48 4.15 4.77 -45.02
C ALA A 48 2.72 4.23 -45.14
N PHE A 49 1.69 5.02 -44.83
CA PHE A 49 0.29 4.62 -45.03
C PHE A 49 -0.05 4.42 -46.50
N THR A 50 0.44 5.30 -47.37
CA THR A 50 0.29 5.14 -48.83
C THR A 50 0.86 3.79 -49.29
N GLU A 51 2.05 3.43 -48.79
CA GLU A 51 2.67 2.16 -49.13
C GLU A 51 1.94 0.95 -48.53
N VAL A 52 1.42 1.07 -47.30
CA VAL A 52 0.61 0.04 -46.65
C VAL A 52 -0.61 -0.27 -47.49
N PHE A 53 -1.40 0.73 -47.88
CA PHE A 53 -2.63 0.48 -48.63
C PHE A 53 -2.36 -0.05 -50.04
N ALA A 54 -1.25 0.36 -50.67
CA ALA A 54 -0.80 -0.23 -51.93
C ALA A 54 -0.38 -1.71 -51.81
N ASN A 55 0.14 -2.13 -50.66
CA ASN A 55 0.71 -3.46 -50.46
C ASN A 55 -0.05 -4.33 -49.44
N LEU A 56 -1.23 -3.91 -48.98
CA LEU A 56 -1.96 -4.57 -47.89
C LEU A 56 -2.34 -6.04 -48.20
N HIS A 57 -2.47 -6.35 -49.49
CA HIS A 57 -2.70 -7.71 -50.01
C HIS A 57 -1.51 -8.67 -49.79
N LYS A 58 -0.29 -8.16 -49.57
CA LYS A 58 0.93 -8.97 -49.35
C LYS A 58 1.07 -9.45 -47.91
N LEU A 59 0.33 -8.87 -46.96
CA LEU A 59 0.35 -9.31 -45.57
C LEU A 59 -0.33 -10.69 -45.47
N GLN A 60 0.35 -11.73 -45.01
CA GLN A 60 -0.27 -13.07 -44.93
C GLN A 60 -1.09 -13.28 -43.65
N ASP A 61 -0.63 -12.72 -42.52
CA ASP A 61 -1.30 -12.81 -41.22
C ASP A 61 -1.67 -11.39 -40.73
N PRO A 62 -2.97 -11.05 -40.64
CA PRO A 62 -3.41 -9.75 -40.14
C PRO A 62 -2.91 -9.41 -38.73
N ARG A 63 -2.58 -10.41 -37.90
CA ARG A 63 -2.03 -10.19 -36.54
C ARG A 63 -0.62 -9.61 -36.56
N ARG A 64 0.11 -9.76 -37.69
CA ARG A 64 1.45 -9.20 -37.87
C ARG A 64 1.43 -7.77 -38.40
N PHE A 65 0.25 -7.21 -38.66
CA PHE A 65 0.11 -5.85 -39.21
C PHE A 65 0.91 -4.80 -38.43
N PRO A 66 0.88 -4.75 -37.08
CA PRO A 66 1.58 -3.67 -36.38
C PRO A 66 3.11 -3.71 -36.53
N GLY A 67 3.71 -4.90 -36.39
CA GLY A 67 5.15 -5.08 -36.61
C GLY A 67 5.55 -4.86 -38.07
N TRP A 68 4.70 -5.31 -39.02
CA TRP A 68 4.90 -5.06 -40.44
C TRP A 68 4.82 -3.57 -40.80
N PHE A 69 3.85 -2.85 -40.24
CA PHE A 69 3.68 -1.42 -40.47
C PHE A 69 4.83 -0.60 -39.88
N LYS A 70 5.27 -0.93 -38.65
CA LYS A 70 6.45 -0.31 -38.04
C LYS A 70 7.67 -0.37 -38.97
N VAL A 71 7.97 -1.53 -39.56
CA VAL A 71 9.10 -1.69 -40.48
C VAL A 71 8.98 -0.77 -41.71
N ILE A 72 7.77 -0.58 -42.22
CA ILE A 72 7.50 0.33 -43.35
C ILE A 72 7.77 1.78 -42.94
N VAL A 73 7.30 2.21 -41.77
CA VAL A 73 7.55 3.55 -41.21
C VAL A 73 9.04 3.80 -41.03
N GLU A 74 9.76 2.86 -40.40
CA GLU A 74 11.21 2.98 -40.18
C GLU A 74 11.98 3.11 -41.50
N ARG A 75 11.57 2.38 -42.53
CA ARG A 75 12.19 2.44 -43.85
C ARG A 75 11.96 3.79 -44.55
N GLN A 76 10.78 4.40 -44.44
CA GLN A 76 10.54 5.75 -44.98
C GLN A 76 11.40 6.79 -44.25
N CYS A 77 11.52 6.69 -42.93
CA CYS A 77 12.42 7.58 -42.17
C CYS A 77 13.87 7.50 -42.64
N TYR A 78 14.41 6.28 -42.87
CA TYR A 78 15.76 6.13 -43.41
C TYR A 78 15.91 6.61 -44.86
N ARG A 79 14.81 6.68 -45.62
CA ARG A 79 14.81 7.26 -46.97
C ARG A 79 14.93 8.77 -46.91
N ASP A 80 14.21 9.41 -45.99
CA ASP A 80 14.21 10.86 -45.82
C ASP A 80 15.51 11.37 -45.19
N LEU A 81 16.09 10.64 -44.23
CA LEU A 81 17.43 10.94 -43.70
C LEU A 81 18.51 10.91 -44.78
N ARG A 82 18.41 9.97 -45.73
CA ARG A 82 19.32 9.90 -46.88
C ARG A 82 19.12 11.04 -47.87
N ARG A 83 17.91 11.58 -48.00
CA ARG A 83 17.58 12.76 -48.82
C ARG A 83 18.07 14.07 -48.19
N LYS A 84 17.93 14.22 -46.87
CA LYS A 84 18.35 15.42 -46.10
C LYS A 84 19.86 15.64 -46.10
N GLN A 85 20.65 14.57 -46.26
CA GLN A 85 22.12 14.65 -46.37
C GLN A 85 22.63 15.43 -47.61
N PHE A 86 21.76 15.78 -48.56
CA PHE A 86 22.12 16.39 -49.84
C PHE A 86 21.57 17.82 -50.11
N GLN A 87 20.90 18.49 -49.17
CA GLN A 87 20.37 19.86 -49.42
C GLN A 87 20.44 20.79 -48.20
N THR A 88 21.14 21.92 -48.33
CA THR A 88 20.98 23.11 -47.48
C THR A 88 21.10 24.39 -48.32
N LEU A 89 20.15 25.32 -48.18
CA LEU A 89 20.26 26.78 -48.40
C LEU A 89 19.07 27.49 -47.70
N PRO A 90 19.20 28.75 -47.20
CA PRO A 90 18.29 29.36 -46.20
C PRO A 90 17.38 30.50 -46.74
N LEU A 91 16.63 31.16 -45.81
CA LEU A 91 15.77 32.39 -45.87
C LEU A 91 14.25 32.13 -46.01
N HIS A 92 13.27 32.85 -45.41
CA HIS A 92 13.17 34.16 -44.74
C HIS A 92 11.92 34.22 -43.80
N GLU A 93 11.88 35.21 -42.90
CA GLU A 93 10.83 35.52 -41.91
C GLU A 93 9.49 35.99 -42.51
N VAL A 94 8.37 35.72 -41.82
CA VAL A 94 7.13 36.55 -41.86
C VAL A 94 6.44 36.54 -40.49
N GLU A 95 5.95 37.72 -40.12
CA GLU A 95 5.42 38.17 -38.84
C GLU A 95 3.86 38.26 -38.84
N LEU A 96 3.25 38.41 -37.64
CA LEU A 96 1.88 38.87 -37.29
C LEU A 96 0.77 37.79 -37.16
N ALA A 97 -0.24 37.86 -36.27
CA ALA A 97 -0.79 38.93 -35.43
C ALA A 97 -1.53 38.36 -34.17
N ALA A 98 -1.83 39.26 -33.22
CA ALA A 98 -2.42 39.03 -31.90
C ALA A 98 -3.94 38.73 -31.85
N GLY A 99 -4.38 38.05 -30.78
CA GLY A 99 -5.80 37.88 -30.43
C GLY A 99 -6.08 37.35 -29.01
N ASP A 100 -6.76 38.20 -28.23
CA ASP A 100 -7.55 38.04 -27.00
C ASP A 100 -6.92 37.66 -25.63
N GLN A 101 -6.99 38.65 -24.72
CA GLN A 101 -6.50 38.62 -23.34
C GLN A 101 -7.64 38.21 -22.40
N ARG A 102 -7.66 36.94 -21.98
CA ARG A 102 -8.16 36.45 -20.66
C ARG A 102 -8.00 34.92 -20.50
N SER A 103 -6.78 34.41 -20.70
CA SER A 103 -6.26 33.20 -20.00
C SER A 103 -4.78 32.93 -20.33
N LEU A 104 -4.00 33.96 -20.69
CA LEU A 104 -2.69 33.76 -21.33
C LEU A 104 -1.67 33.11 -20.38
N GLU A 105 -1.76 33.37 -19.08
CA GLU A 105 -0.85 32.81 -18.07
C GLU A 105 -0.98 31.28 -17.96
N SER A 106 -2.18 30.71 -17.95
CA SER A 106 -2.36 29.24 -17.85
C SER A 106 -2.11 28.47 -19.15
N VAL A 107 -2.17 29.14 -20.31
CA VAL A 107 -1.89 28.55 -21.63
C VAL A 107 -0.40 28.62 -21.97
N VAL A 108 0.29 29.69 -21.55
CA VAL A 108 1.75 29.83 -21.69
C VAL A 108 2.48 28.91 -20.73
N GLU A 109 2.06 28.84 -19.46
CA GLU A 109 2.62 27.88 -18.48
C GLU A 109 2.46 26.43 -18.95
N LYS A 110 1.29 26.07 -19.50
CA LYS A 110 1.09 24.72 -20.08
C LYS A 110 1.95 24.45 -21.32
N ARG A 111 2.20 25.45 -22.18
CA ARG A 111 3.04 25.28 -23.38
C ARG A 111 4.53 25.19 -23.04
N GLU A 112 5.02 25.99 -22.08
CA GLU A 112 6.39 25.86 -21.56
C GLU A 112 6.58 24.52 -20.84
N MET A 113 5.61 24.10 -20.02
CA MET A 113 5.63 22.82 -19.31
C MET A 113 5.63 21.61 -20.28
N ILE A 114 4.80 21.63 -21.33
CA ILE A 114 4.78 20.60 -22.37
C ILE A 114 6.10 20.60 -23.18
N GLY A 115 6.67 21.76 -23.45
CA GLY A 115 7.97 21.90 -24.12
C GLY A 115 9.13 21.32 -23.30
N GLN A 116 9.17 21.61 -22.00
CA GLN A 116 10.15 21.08 -21.04
C GLN A 116 10.04 19.56 -20.89
N LEU A 117 8.80 19.04 -20.88
CA LEU A 117 8.51 17.62 -20.82
C LEU A 117 8.97 16.88 -22.08
N HIS A 118 8.68 17.42 -23.28
CA HIS A 118 9.13 16.84 -24.55
C HIS A 118 10.67 16.84 -24.66
N ALA A 119 11.35 17.90 -24.21
CA ALA A 119 12.81 17.96 -24.20
C ALA A 119 13.44 16.90 -23.27
N THR A 120 12.84 16.67 -22.10
CA THR A 120 13.36 15.69 -21.12
C THR A 120 13.09 14.25 -21.54
N ILE A 121 11.99 14.00 -22.25
CA ILE A 121 11.68 12.70 -22.86
C ILE A 121 12.62 12.42 -24.04
N ALA A 122 13.10 13.44 -24.75
CA ALA A 122 14.05 13.27 -25.84
C ALA A 122 15.38 12.64 -25.39
N ASP A 123 15.80 12.88 -24.15
CA ASP A 123 17.03 12.34 -23.53
C ASP A 123 16.91 10.86 -23.11
N LEU A 124 15.70 10.27 -23.14
CA LEU A 124 15.55 8.86 -22.87
C LEU A 124 16.15 7.99 -23.98
N PRO A 125 16.72 6.82 -23.64
CA PRO A 125 17.12 5.84 -24.65
C PRO A 125 15.95 5.51 -25.59
N PRO A 126 16.16 5.31 -26.91
CA PRO A 126 15.08 5.19 -27.90
C PRO A 126 14.02 4.15 -27.54
N GLY A 127 14.42 2.99 -27.01
CA GLY A 127 13.49 1.93 -26.60
C GLY A 127 12.62 2.27 -25.38
N MET A 128 13.05 3.21 -24.54
CA MET A 128 12.29 3.74 -23.40
C MET A 128 11.43 4.92 -23.85
N ARG A 129 11.99 5.81 -24.66
CA ARG A 129 11.32 6.98 -25.23
C ARG A 129 10.09 6.60 -26.04
N ILE A 130 10.23 5.68 -26.98
CA ILE A 130 9.10 5.20 -27.79
C ILE A 130 8.04 4.53 -26.90
N ALA A 131 8.44 3.73 -25.90
CA ALA A 131 7.49 3.11 -24.98
C ALA A 131 6.70 4.16 -24.18
N VAL A 132 7.37 5.22 -23.71
CA VAL A 132 6.74 6.34 -23.02
C VAL A 132 5.80 7.09 -23.98
N GLN A 133 6.24 7.40 -25.20
CA GLN A 133 5.42 8.15 -26.14
C GLN A 133 4.15 7.40 -26.56
N LEU A 134 4.27 6.10 -26.83
CA LEU A 134 3.12 5.25 -27.16
C LEU A 134 2.16 5.10 -25.98
N TYR A 135 2.67 4.94 -24.77
CA TYR A 135 1.84 4.70 -23.60
C TYR A 135 1.16 5.99 -23.10
N TYR A 136 1.95 7.03 -22.84
CA TYR A 136 1.47 8.23 -22.14
C TYR A 136 0.88 9.29 -23.07
N PHE A 137 1.36 9.39 -24.32
CA PHE A 137 0.94 10.47 -25.22
C PHE A 137 -0.05 10.01 -26.28
N GLN A 138 -0.03 8.71 -26.60
CA GLN A 138 -0.87 8.13 -27.65
C GLN A 138 -1.92 7.15 -27.12
N GLY A 139 -1.90 6.86 -25.80
CA GLY A 139 -2.95 6.10 -25.12
C GLY A 139 -3.03 4.62 -25.49
N TYR A 140 -1.94 4.01 -25.97
CA TYR A 140 -1.92 2.58 -26.32
C TYR A 140 -1.78 1.68 -25.09
N SER A 141 -2.50 0.55 -25.08
CA SER A 141 -2.40 -0.43 -24.00
C SER A 141 -1.04 -1.15 -24.00
N LEU A 142 -0.61 -1.68 -22.84
CA LEU A 142 0.64 -2.46 -22.75
C LEU A 142 0.67 -3.65 -23.73
N ARG A 143 -0.49 -4.26 -24.02
CA ARG A 143 -0.59 -5.37 -24.98
C ARG A 143 -0.36 -4.89 -26.40
N GLU A 144 -0.94 -3.76 -26.78
CA GLU A 144 -0.73 -3.14 -28.10
C GLU A 144 0.73 -2.72 -28.26
N ILE A 145 1.31 -2.03 -27.28
CA ILE A 145 2.72 -1.60 -27.34
C ILE A 145 3.67 -2.80 -27.37
N SER A 146 3.40 -3.85 -26.61
CA SER A 146 4.19 -5.09 -26.62
C SER A 146 4.18 -5.74 -28.01
N GLN A 147 3.02 -5.76 -28.68
CA GLN A 147 2.89 -6.23 -30.06
C GLN A 147 3.56 -5.29 -31.07
N TYR A 148 3.50 -3.98 -30.86
CA TYR A 148 4.07 -2.97 -31.76
C TYR A 148 5.59 -2.95 -31.71
N LEU A 149 6.15 -3.09 -30.51
CA LEU A 149 7.59 -3.04 -30.28
C LEU A 149 8.26 -4.41 -30.40
N ASP A 150 7.48 -5.48 -30.58
CA ASP A 150 7.93 -6.87 -30.65
C ASP A 150 8.78 -7.28 -29.43
N ILE A 151 8.28 -6.97 -28.23
CA ILE A 151 8.92 -7.28 -26.95
C ILE A 151 7.91 -7.91 -26.00
N SER A 152 8.38 -8.71 -25.04
CA SER A 152 7.49 -9.32 -24.04
C SER A 152 6.87 -8.27 -23.11
N LEU A 153 5.65 -8.52 -22.63
CA LEU A 153 4.98 -7.65 -21.63
C LEU A 153 5.84 -7.36 -20.39
N PRO A 154 6.56 -8.33 -19.79
CA PRO A 154 7.49 -8.05 -18.70
C PRO A 154 8.64 -7.13 -19.10
N ALA A 155 9.21 -7.30 -20.30
CA ALA A 155 10.27 -6.43 -20.80
C ALA A 155 9.77 -5.00 -21.06
N LEU A 156 8.54 -4.84 -21.55
CA LEU A 156 7.90 -3.53 -21.72
C LEU A 156 7.65 -2.85 -20.36
N LYS A 157 7.10 -3.59 -19.39
CA LYS A 157 6.88 -3.08 -18.02
C LYS A 157 8.19 -2.61 -17.38
N LYS A 158 9.26 -3.39 -17.54
CA LYS A 158 10.61 -3.02 -17.09
C LYS A 158 11.14 -1.77 -17.80
N ARG A 159 10.98 -1.65 -19.12
CA ARG A 159 11.40 -0.44 -19.87
C ARG A 159 10.66 0.82 -19.43
N LEU A 160 9.34 0.73 -19.21
CA LEU A 160 8.56 1.85 -18.69
C LEU A 160 8.96 2.20 -17.25
N PHE A 161 9.31 1.20 -16.44
CA PHE A 161 9.85 1.41 -15.09
C PHE A 161 11.22 2.12 -15.12
N ASP A 162 12.15 1.66 -15.94
CA ASP A 162 13.47 2.26 -16.09
C ASP A 162 13.38 3.69 -16.66
N ALA A 163 12.42 3.93 -17.59
CA ALA A 163 12.13 5.25 -18.12
C ALA A 163 11.63 6.21 -17.04
N ARG A 164 10.69 5.77 -16.18
CA ARG A 164 10.20 6.53 -15.03
C ARG A 164 11.33 6.89 -14.07
N LEU A 165 12.21 5.94 -13.76
CA LEU A 165 13.33 6.19 -12.85
C LEU A 165 14.30 7.24 -13.40
N LYS A 166 14.54 7.24 -14.72
CA LYS A 166 15.36 8.26 -15.38
C LYS A 166 14.68 9.62 -15.41
N LEU A 167 13.41 9.70 -15.80
CA LEU A 167 12.66 10.96 -15.83
C LEU A 167 12.52 11.60 -14.44
N LYS A 168 12.43 10.78 -13.38
CA LYS A 168 12.38 11.20 -11.97
C LYS A 168 13.63 11.96 -11.52
N ASN A 169 14.79 11.66 -12.10
CA ASN A 169 16.05 12.33 -11.74
C ASN A 169 16.26 13.65 -12.49
N THR A 170 15.40 13.97 -13.46
CA THR A 170 15.59 15.10 -14.39
C THR A 170 14.44 16.11 -14.35
N LEU A 171 13.23 15.72 -13.95
CA LEU A 171 12.02 16.58 -13.88
C LEU A 171 11.69 17.03 -12.45
N HIS A 172 11.08 18.22 -12.31
CA HIS A 172 10.49 18.67 -11.05
C HIS A 172 9.31 17.76 -10.64
N VAL A 173 9.17 17.52 -9.33
CA VAL A 173 8.26 16.50 -8.76
C VAL A 173 6.79 16.71 -9.15
N ALA A 174 6.34 17.95 -9.32
CA ALA A 174 4.95 18.25 -9.69
C ALA A 174 4.63 17.88 -11.17
N ASP A 175 5.58 18.10 -12.08
CA ASP A 175 5.43 17.79 -13.51
C ASP A 175 5.57 16.27 -13.77
N PHE A 176 6.35 15.58 -12.94
CA PHE A 176 6.43 14.13 -12.92
C PHE A 176 5.06 13.52 -12.58
N VAL A 177 4.42 14.02 -11.52
CA VAL A 177 3.13 13.50 -11.05
C VAL A 177 2.04 13.64 -12.11
N SER A 178 1.92 14.79 -12.80
CA SER A 178 0.90 14.97 -13.85
C SER A 178 1.02 13.99 -15.02
N VAL A 179 2.22 13.47 -15.30
CA VAL A 179 2.49 12.53 -16.40
C VAL A 179 2.21 11.09 -15.99
N PHE A 180 2.26 10.79 -14.69
CA PHE A 180 2.16 9.43 -14.17
C PHE A 180 0.86 9.12 -13.42
N THR A 181 -0.02 10.09 -13.20
CA THR A 181 -1.36 9.84 -12.62
C THR A 181 -2.30 9.11 -13.60
N ASP A 182 -2.08 9.21 -14.91
CA ASP A 182 -2.88 8.52 -15.95
C ASP A 182 -2.51 7.02 -16.14
N LEU A 183 -1.67 6.44 -15.27
CA LEU A 183 -1.02 5.13 -15.49
C LEU A 183 -1.73 3.87 -15.04
N TYR A 184 -2.78 3.95 -14.22
CA TYR A 184 -3.44 2.75 -13.72
C TYR A 184 -4.87 2.68 -14.29
N GLU A 185 -5.05 1.97 -15.40
CA GLU A 185 -6.37 1.42 -15.79
C GLU A 185 -6.68 0.17 -14.96
N GLY A 186 -6.60 0.30 -13.64
CA GLY A 186 -7.41 -0.53 -12.78
C GLY A 186 -8.83 -0.03 -12.97
N GLY A 187 -9.64 -0.78 -13.71
CA GLY A 187 -10.98 -0.35 -14.08
C GLY A 187 -11.78 0.12 -12.87
N ARG A 188 -12.82 0.93 -13.09
CA ARG A 188 -13.73 1.48 -12.05
C ARG A 188 -14.25 0.46 -11.00
N ARG A 189 -14.03 -0.84 -11.20
CA ARG A 189 -14.37 -1.95 -10.30
C ARG A 189 -13.16 -2.44 -9.50
N MET A 190 -12.47 -1.53 -8.79
CA MET A 190 -11.47 -1.89 -7.79
C MET A 190 -12.04 -1.75 -6.39
N LEU A 191 -11.53 -2.56 -5.45
CA LEU A 191 -11.75 -2.38 -4.01
C LEU A 191 -10.40 -2.19 -3.31
N HIS A 192 -10.21 -1.06 -2.66
CA HIS A 192 -9.08 -0.80 -1.78
C HIS A 192 -9.50 -1.06 -0.34
N ILE A 193 -8.95 -2.10 0.27
CA ILE A 193 -9.13 -2.38 1.70
C ILE A 193 -7.93 -1.79 2.43
N VAL A 194 -8.19 -0.87 3.34
CA VAL A 194 -7.14 -0.10 4.04
C VAL A 194 -7.32 -0.17 5.55
N ASN A 195 -6.22 -0.03 6.28
CA ASN A 195 -6.26 0.24 7.70
C ASN A 195 -6.33 1.76 7.98
N GLY A 196 -7.21 2.16 8.90
CA GLY A 196 -7.30 3.52 9.43
C GLY A 196 -8.11 4.52 8.59
N ASP A 197 -8.89 5.35 9.29
CA ASP A 197 -9.67 6.45 8.69
C ASP A 197 -8.83 7.42 7.90
N SER A 198 -7.70 7.84 8.48
CA SER A 198 -6.85 8.85 7.85
C SER A 198 -6.37 8.40 6.48
N VAL A 199 -6.02 7.12 6.31
CA VAL A 199 -5.60 6.59 5.01
C VAL A 199 -6.81 6.55 4.08
N GLY A 200 -7.92 5.96 4.52
CA GLY A 200 -9.14 5.87 3.73
C GLY A 200 -9.63 7.22 3.21
N ASP A 201 -9.61 8.25 4.04
CA ASP A 201 -10.05 9.59 3.66
C ASP A 201 -9.06 10.29 2.72
N LYS A 202 -7.75 10.11 2.92
CA LYS A 202 -6.74 10.60 1.97
C LYS A 202 -6.83 9.90 0.63
N LEU A 203 -7.09 8.59 0.58
CA LEU A 203 -7.27 7.88 -0.68
C LEU A 203 -8.56 8.30 -1.41
N LYS A 204 -9.63 8.68 -0.68
CA LYS A 204 -10.85 9.25 -1.29
C LYS A 204 -10.62 10.66 -1.85
N GLN A 205 -9.72 11.42 -1.22
CA GLN A 205 -9.34 12.76 -1.67
C GLN A 205 -8.33 12.72 -2.82
N GLY A 206 -7.42 11.76 -2.79
CA GLY A 206 -6.51 11.46 -3.88
C GLY A 206 -7.26 10.87 -5.06
N ASN A 207 -6.76 11.06 -6.27
CA ASN A 207 -7.42 10.61 -7.51
C ASN A 207 -7.32 9.08 -7.72
N ILE A 208 -7.42 8.28 -6.66
CA ILE A 208 -7.39 6.82 -6.72
C ILE A 208 -8.77 6.31 -7.14
N GLN A 209 -8.79 5.48 -8.19
CA GLN A 209 -10.02 4.91 -8.73
C GLN A 209 -10.43 3.66 -7.97
N GLY A 210 -11.72 3.56 -7.62
CA GLY A 210 -12.31 2.37 -7.01
C GLY A 210 -13.00 2.66 -5.68
N ASP A 211 -13.61 1.62 -5.14
CA ASP A 211 -14.25 1.67 -3.83
C ASP A 211 -13.21 1.57 -2.73
N ILE A 212 -13.37 2.36 -1.67
CA ILE A 212 -12.53 2.28 -0.48
C ILE A 212 -13.33 1.62 0.64
N LEU A 213 -12.71 0.65 1.31
CA LEU A 213 -13.21 0.01 2.52
C LEU A 213 -12.15 0.17 3.61
N VAL A 214 -12.46 0.97 4.63
CA VAL A 214 -11.65 1.01 5.84
C VAL A 214 -12.01 -0.20 6.69
N TRP A 215 -11.04 -1.07 6.95
CA TRP A 215 -11.23 -2.26 7.78
C TRP A 215 -11.08 -1.90 9.26
N ARG A 216 -12.20 -1.82 9.97
CA ARG A 216 -12.27 -1.25 11.34
C ARG A 216 -12.26 -2.32 12.41
N GLU A 217 -11.18 -3.08 12.43
CA GLU A 217 -10.93 -4.02 13.51
C GLU A 217 -9.75 -3.55 14.38
N LEU A 218 -9.52 -4.25 15.48
CA LEU A 218 -8.47 -4.05 16.46
C LEU A 218 -7.95 -5.43 16.91
N TYR A 219 -7.58 -6.32 15.99
CA TYR A 219 -7.24 -7.72 16.34
C TYR A 219 -6.05 -7.84 17.29
N SER A 220 -5.22 -6.80 17.40
CA SER A 220 -4.16 -6.66 18.39
C SER A 220 -4.69 -6.71 19.83
N PHE A 221 -5.93 -6.30 20.09
CA PHE A 221 -6.48 -6.13 21.43
C PHE A 221 -7.76 -6.95 21.66
N GLY A 222 -7.87 -7.59 22.83
CA GLY A 222 -9.02 -8.40 23.22
C GLY A 222 -9.07 -9.79 22.60
N PRO A 223 -10.13 -10.58 22.91
CA PRO A 223 -10.24 -11.95 22.42
C PRO A 223 -10.41 -11.97 20.90
N VAL A 224 -9.67 -12.85 20.24
CA VAL A 224 -9.83 -13.16 18.82
C VAL A 224 -10.09 -14.65 18.64
N PHE A 225 -10.78 -14.98 17.57
CA PHE A 225 -11.24 -16.33 17.26
C PHE A 225 -10.94 -16.62 15.80
N THR A 226 -10.68 -17.88 15.45
CA THR A 226 -10.38 -18.25 14.06
C THR A 226 -11.49 -17.78 13.10
N LYS A 227 -12.76 -17.86 13.53
CA LYS A 227 -13.92 -17.34 12.81
C LYS A 227 -14.54 -16.15 13.54
N MET A 228 -14.26 -14.94 13.08
CA MET A 228 -14.69 -13.70 13.72
C MET A 228 -16.14 -13.31 13.40
N ASP A 229 -16.69 -13.88 12.33
CA ASP A 229 -18.04 -13.63 11.83
C ASP A 229 -19.13 -14.39 12.61
N VAL A 230 -18.74 -15.33 13.48
CA VAL A 230 -19.66 -16.07 14.35
C VAL A 230 -20.30 -15.12 15.38
N PRO A 231 -21.65 -15.09 15.51
CA PRO A 231 -22.34 -14.13 16.38
C PRO A 231 -21.89 -14.14 17.85
N ASP A 232 -21.62 -15.31 18.44
CA ASP A 232 -21.19 -15.41 19.84
C ASP A 232 -19.75 -14.94 20.05
N HIS A 233 -18.85 -15.21 19.10
CA HIS A 233 -17.49 -14.68 19.09
C HIS A 233 -17.50 -13.15 19.01
N ARG A 234 -18.30 -12.61 18.08
CA ARG A 234 -18.49 -11.16 17.91
C ARG A 234 -19.04 -10.52 19.17
N ARG A 235 -20.06 -11.13 19.81
CA ARG A 235 -20.64 -10.62 21.07
C ARG A 235 -19.61 -10.60 22.20
N THR A 236 -18.86 -11.70 22.37
CA THR A 236 -17.82 -11.81 23.40
C THR A 236 -16.77 -10.72 23.25
N ARG A 237 -16.33 -10.49 22.02
CA ARG A 237 -15.36 -9.44 21.70
C ARG A 237 -15.92 -8.03 21.91
N ALA A 238 -17.13 -7.76 21.44
CA ALA A 238 -17.79 -6.48 21.61
C ALA A 238 -17.91 -6.11 23.10
N GLN A 239 -18.34 -7.07 23.95
CA GLN A 239 -18.43 -6.88 25.40
C GLN A 239 -17.08 -6.54 26.01
N TYR A 240 -16.02 -7.24 25.59
CA TYR A 240 -14.67 -6.97 26.07
C TYR A 240 -14.20 -5.56 25.69
N LEU A 241 -14.37 -5.16 24.43
CA LEU A 241 -13.96 -3.83 23.93
C LEU A 241 -14.75 -2.70 24.61
N GLU A 242 -16.03 -2.89 24.91
CA GLU A 242 -16.81 -1.90 25.66
C GLU A 242 -16.32 -1.76 27.10
N GLN A 243 -16.05 -2.87 27.77
CA GLN A 243 -15.59 -2.87 29.17
C GLN A 243 -14.17 -2.29 29.34
N THR A 244 -13.33 -2.41 28.31
CA THR A 244 -11.91 -2.06 28.39
C THR A 244 -11.56 -0.74 27.71
N LEU A 245 -12.12 -0.48 26.53
CA LEU A 245 -11.82 0.70 25.70
C LEU A 245 -13.02 1.64 25.55
N GLY A 246 -14.18 1.32 26.13
CA GLY A 246 -15.39 2.13 26.05
C GLY A 246 -16.13 2.04 24.71
N ILE A 247 -15.66 1.24 23.75
CA ILE A 247 -16.24 1.14 22.40
C ILE A 247 -17.67 0.54 22.49
N PRO A 248 -18.73 1.25 22.06
CA PRO A 248 -20.10 0.75 22.19
C PRO A 248 -20.31 -0.57 21.42
N GLN A 249 -20.83 -1.59 22.10
CA GLN A 249 -21.08 -2.91 21.48
C GLN A 249 -21.90 -2.83 20.19
N LYS A 250 -22.97 -2.02 20.22
CA LYS A 250 -23.87 -1.83 19.08
C LYS A 250 -23.15 -1.23 17.87
N GLU A 251 -22.27 -0.25 18.11
CA GLU A 251 -21.50 0.43 17.06
C GLU A 251 -20.45 -0.50 16.46
N TYR A 252 -19.70 -1.20 17.32
CA TYR A 252 -18.73 -2.20 16.91
C TYR A 252 -19.35 -3.29 16.04
N ILE A 253 -20.44 -3.92 16.52
CA ILE A 253 -21.13 -4.99 15.78
C ILE A 253 -21.65 -4.49 14.43
N GLY A 254 -22.31 -3.31 14.41
CA GLY A 254 -22.85 -2.74 13.18
C GLY A 254 -21.76 -2.44 12.14
N THR A 255 -20.60 -1.97 12.59
CA THR A 255 -19.42 -1.74 11.76
C THR A 255 -18.88 -3.05 11.18
N CYS A 256 -18.69 -4.09 11.99
CA CYS A 256 -18.25 -5.41 11.52
C CYS A 256 -19.20 -5.99 10.46
N GLU A 257 -20.51 -5.95 10.71
CA GLU A 257 -21.51 -6.45 9.75
C GLU A 257 -21.51 -5.65 8.44
N ALA A 258 -21.29 -4.34 8.50
CA ALA A 258 -21.24 -3.50 7.31
C ALA A 258 -20.00 -3.80 6.45
N GLN A 259 -18.81 -3.90 7.04
CA GLN A 259 -17.58 -4.21 6.30
C GLN A 259 -17.59 -5.63 5.75
N GLU A 260 -18.11 -6.60 6.50
CA GLU A 260 -18.20 -8.00 6.08
C GLU A 260 -19.18 -8.19 4.91
N ARG A 261 -20.33 -7.49 4.90
CA ARG A 261 -21.23 -7.52 3.73
C ARG A 261 -20.51 -7.03 2.47
N LYS A 262 -19.77 -5.94 2.57
CA LYS A 262 -18.99 -5.43 1.43
C LYS A 262 -17.88 -6.41 1.02
N LEU A 263 -17.26 -7.08 1.99
CA LEU A 263 -16.27 -8.12 1.74
C LEU A 263 -16.90 -9.37 1.10
N GLN A 264 -18.12 -9.76 1.45
CA GLN A 264 -18.83 -10.91 0.84
C GLN A 264 -19.15 -10.67 -0.64
N ASP A 265 -19.46 -9.43 -1.02
CA ASP A 265 -19.74 -9.03 -2.40
C ASP A 265 -18.45 -8.76 -3.22
N PHE A 266 -17.29 -9.24 -2.77
CA PHE A 266 -16.01 -8.89 -3.38
C PHE A 266 -15.85 -9.31 -4.85
N GLN A 267 -16.55 -10.35 -5.29
CA GLN A 267 -16.45 -10.88 -6.65
C GLN A 267 -16.97 -9.91 -7.72
N GLN A 268 -17.66 -8.83 -7.33
CA GLN A 268 -18.05 -7.76 -8.24
C GLN A 268 -16.85 -6.91 -8.72
N TYR A 269 -15.74 -6.97 -7.99
CA TYR A 269 -14.52 -6.23 -8.30
C TYR A 269 -13.57 -7.06 -9.17
N ASP A 270 -12.91 -6.39 -10.10
CA ASP A 270 -11.86 -6.99 -10.94
C ASP A 270 -10.56 -7.18 -10.15
N GLU A 271 -10.27 -6.27 -9.21
CA GLU A 271 -9.08 -6.33 -8.37
C GLU A 271 -9.36 -5.76 -6.97
N ILE A 272 -8.85 -6.45 -5.94
CA ILE A 272 -8.83 -5.99 -4.56
C ILE A 272 -7.38 -5.70 -4.18
N VAL A 273 -7.13 -4.51 -3.66
CA VAL A 273 -5.81 -4.11 -3.16
C VAL A 273 -5.89 -3.96 -1.65
N LEU A 274 -5.11 -4.77 -0.95
CA LEU A 274 -4.90 -4.70 0.49
C LEU A 274 -3.77 -3.69 0.77
N TRP A 275 -4.06 -2.62 1.52
CA TRP A 275 -3.09 -1.61 1.94
C TRP A 275 -2.79 -1.80 3.43
N PHE A 276 -1.61 -2.34 3.73
CA PHE A 276 -1.20 -2.69 5.08
C PHE A 276 0.25 -2.30 5.35
N GLU A 277 0.61 -2.38 6.62
CA GLU A 277 1.86 -1.88 7.14
C GLU A 277 2.64 -2.94 7.91
N HIS A 278 3.89 -2.63 8.23
CA HIS A 278 4.81 -3.56 8.87
C HIS A 278 4.49 -3.96 10.31
N ASP A 279 3.68 -3.19 11.04
CA ASP A 279 3.45 -3.38 12.46
C ASP A 279 2.44 -4.49 12.78
N LEU A 280 2.37 -4.88 14.05
CA LEU A 280 1.49 -5.95 14.53
C LEU A 280 0.01 -5.68 14.29
N PHE A 281 -0.41 -4.42 14.42
CA PHE A 281 -1.81 -4.04 14.21
C PHE A 281 -2.22 -4.39 12.77
N ASP A 282 -1.45 -3.93 11.80
CA ASP A 282 -1.68 -4.20 10.38
C ASP A 282 -1.49 -5.67 10.02
N GLN A 283 -0.43 -6.31 10.51
CA GLN A 283 -0.14 -7.71 10.18
C GLN A 283 -1.21 -8.67 10.72
N THR A 284 -1.89 -8.36 11.83
CA THR A 284 -3.02 -9.17 12.31
C THR A 284 -4.25 -9.04 11.43
N MET A 285 -4.58 -7.84 10.95
CA MET A 285 -5.65 -7.64 9.97
C MET A 285 -5.37 -8.30 8.62
N LEU A 286 -4.15 -8.13 8.11
CA LEU A 286 -3.71 -8.78 6.89
C LEU A 286 -3.83 -10.30 7.01
N SER A 287 -3.38 -10.88 8.14
CA SER A 287 -3.49 -12.32 8.39
C SER A 287 -4.95 -12.79 8.37
N TYR A 288 -5.86 -12.06 9.02
CA TYR A 288 -7.30 -12.37 8.98
C TYR A 288 -7.86 -12.33 7.56
N LEU A 289 -7.59 -11.27 6.79
CA LEU A 289 -8.12 -11.13 5.44
C LEU A 289 -7.58 -12.21 4.50
N LEU A 290 -6.28 -12.53 4.58
CA LEU A 290 -5.68 -13.62 3.81
C LEU A 290 -6.26 -14.99 4.22
N HIS A 291 -6.49 -15.22 5.51
CA HIS A 291 -7.17 -16.42 6.01
C HIS A 291 -8.58 -16.53 5.41
N TRP A 292 -9.35 -15.44 5.45
CA TRP A 292 -10.70 -15.39 4.89
C TRP A 292 -10.71 -15.65 3.38
N PHE A 293 -9.83 -14.98 2.61
CA PHE A 293 -9.73 -15.13 1.16
C PHE A 293 -9.25 -16.52 0.73
N LYS A 294 -8.42 -17.19 1.52
CA LYS A 294 -7.99 -18.57 1.25
C LYS A 294 -9.18 -19.54 1.23
N GLU A 295 -10.23 -19.27 2.00
CA GLU A 295 -11.46 -20.07 2.01
C GLU A 295 -12.44 -19.73 0.88
N GLN A 296 -12.17 -18.67 0.11
CA GLN A 296 -13.06 -18.21 -0.97
C GLN A 296 -12.61 -18.70 -2.35
N SER A 297 -13.58 -18.79 -3.27
CA SER A 297 -13.28 -18.86 -4.70
C SER A 297 -13.12 -17.44 -5.26
N LEU A 298 -11.92 -17.08 -5.70
CA LEU A 298 -11.66 -15.73 -6.22
C LEU A 298 -12.30 -15.47 -7.59
N GLY A 299 -12.62 -16.51 -8.36
CA GLY A 299 -13.16 -16.36 -9.70
C GLY A 299 -12.24 -15.54 -10.60
N ASN A 300 -12.72 -14.40 -11.10
CA ASN A 300 -11.95 -13.47 -11.91
C ASN A 300 -11.29 -12.33 -11.10
N THR A 301 -11.60 -12.23 -9.80
CA THR A 301 -11.09 -11.16 -8.96
C THR A 301 -9.64 -11.41 -8.61
N LYS A 302 -8.77 -10.45 -8.92
CA LYS A 302 -7.36 -10.46 -8.53
C LYS A 302 -7.19 -9.93 -7.11
N LEU A 303 -6.30 -10.54 -6.33
CA LEU A 303 -5.83 -10.01 -5.06
C LEU A 303 -4.44 -9.40 -5.21
N SER A 304 -4.24 -8.22 -4.63
CA SER A 304 -2.98 -7.49 -4.63
C SER A 304 -2.68 -6.93 -3.24
N LEU A 305 -1.40 -6.79 -2.92
CA LEU A 305 -0.90 -6.31 -1.63
C LEU A 305 0.06 -5.15 -1.84
N LEU A 306 -0.27 -4.01 -1.22
CA LEU A 306 0.68 -2.97 -0.88
C LEU A 306 1.02 -3.13 0.61
N CYS A 307 2.25 -3.53 0.90
CA CYS A 307 2.72 -3.70 2.27
C CYS A 307 4.08 -3.04 2.44
N ILE A 308 4.17 -1.99 3.27
CA ILE A 308 5.40 -1.21 3.44
C ILE A 308 5.74 -1.01 4.92
N GLY A 309 7.04 -0.86 5.18
CA GLY A 309 7.57 -0.51 6.51
C GLY A 309 8.50 0.71 6.50
N ALA A 310 8.59 1.39 5.36
CA ALA A 310 9.41 2.58 5.19
C ALA A 310 8.89 3.42 4.02
N TYR A 311 9.15 4.72 4.07
CA TYR A 311 8.90 5.63 2.96
C TYR A 311 10.10 6.59 2.80
N PRO A 312 10.58 6.85 1.57
CA PRO A 312 11.74 7.72 1.36
C PRO A 312 11.58 9.11 1.98
N GLY A 313 12.58 9.54 2.76
CA GLY A 313 12.56 10.83 3.43
C GLY A 313 11.86 10.84 4.80
N ILE A 314 11.33 9.70 5.25
CA ILE A 314 10.75 9.55 6.59
C ILE A 314 11.67 8.63 7.41
N GLU A 315 12.36 9.21 8.40
CA GLU A 315 13.35 8.50 9.23
C GLU A 315 12.70 7.43 10.13
N LEU A 316 11.53 7.75 10.71
CA LEU A 316 10.71 6.81 11.48
C LEU A 316 9.33 6.67 10.83
N PHE A 317 9.16 5.65 10.01
CA PHE A 317 7.90 5.40 9.31
C PHE A 317 6.89 4.76 10.28
N ARG A 318 5.94 5.56 10.78
CA ARG A 318 4.86 5.10 11.68
C ARG A 318 3.70 4.47 10.98
N GLY A 319 3.37 5.02 9.81
CA GLY A 319 2.50 4.35 8.88
C GLY A 319 1.98 5.21 7.73
N LEU A 320 1.12 4.65 6.89
CA LEU A 320 0.47 5.26 5.74
C LEU A 320 -0.33 6.48 6.16
N GLY A 321 -0.89 6.47 7.38
CA GLY A 321 -1.59 7.60 7.98
C GLY A 321 -0.73 8.87 8.11
N GLN A 322 0.60 8.75 8.13
CA GLN A 322 1.51 9.91 8.21
C GLN A 322 1.78 10.56 6.85
N LEU A 323 1.51 9.85 5.75
CA LEU A 323 1.79 10.32 4.40
C LEU A 323 0.78 11.39 3.96
N SER A 324 1.22 12.36 3.16
CA SER A 324 0.29 13.28 2.49
C SER A 324 -0.52 12.56 1.41
N THR A 325 -1.58 13.19 0.91
CA THR A 325 -2.38 12.65 -0.20
C THR A 325 -1.50 12.39 -1.43
N GLU A 326 -0.63 13.33 -1.79
CA GLU A 326 0.30 13.20 -2.92
C GLU A 326 1.30 12.06 -2.70
N GLN A 327 1.80 11.88 -1.47
CA GLN A 327 2.70 10.78 -1.14
C GLN A 327 2.00 9.42 -1.22
N LEU A 328 0.74 9.30 -0.78
CA LEU A 328 -0.04 8.07 -0.91
C LEU A 328 -0.32 7.72 -2.37
N GLU A 329 -0.63 8.72 -3.20
CA GLU A 329 -0.81 8.52 -4.65
C GLU A 329 0.45 7.92 -5.30
N THR A 330 1.65 8.27 -4.83
CA THR A 330 2.90 7.66 -5.35
C THR A 330 3.02 6.16 -5.13
N LEU A 331 2.25 5.60 -4.20
CA LEU A 331 2.22 4.16 -3.93
C LEU A 331 1.25 3.41 -4.85
N SER A 332 0.39 4.14 -5.57
CA SER A 332 -0.56 3.54 -6.50
C SER A 332 0.15 2.74 -7.59
N GLY A 333 -0.31 1.50 -7.81
CA GLY A 333 0.27 0.56 -8.78
C GLY A 333 1.59 -0.08 -8.35
N THR A 334 2.09 0.19 -7.14
CA THR A 334 3.32 -0.45 -6.61
C THR A 334 3.05 -1.77 -5.89
N TRP A 335 1.78 -2.15 -5.71
CA TRP A 335 1.37 -3.42 -5.13
C TRP A 335 1.76 -4.63 -5.98
N HIS A 336 2.01 -5.75 -5.31
CA HIS A 336 2.27 -7.05 -5.95
C HIS A 336 1.02 -7.93 -5.87
N THR A 337 0.94 -8.94 -6.74
CA THR A 337 -0.16 -9.92 -6.70
C THR A 337 -0.01 -10.83 -5.49
N ILE A 338 -1.08 -11.08 -4.75
CA ILE A 338 -1.16 -12.10 -3.70
C ILE A 338 -1.35 -13.47 -4.38
N GLY A 339 -0.44 -14.40 -4.11
CA GLY A 339 -0.51 -15.78 -4.60
C GLY A 339 -0.87 -16.79 -3.51
N GLU A 340 -0.68 -18.06 -3.83
CA GLU A 340 -0.97 -19.18 -2.92
C GLU A 340 -0.08 -19.17 -1.68
N GLN A 341 1.19 -18.74 -1.81
CA GLN A 341 2.14 -18.69 -0.69
C GLN A 341 1.72 -17.66 0.36
N GLU A 342 1.33 -16.45 -0.08
CA GLU A 342 0.83 -15.39 0.79
C GLU A 342 -0.47 -15.80 1.48
N LEU A 343 -1.43 -16.39 0.75
CA LEU A 343 -2.69 -16.89 1.32
C LEU A 343 -2.45 -17.99 2.35
N MET A 344 -1.57 -18.95 2.05
CA MET A 344 -1.24 -20.05 2.94
C MET A 344 -0.56 -19.54 4.21
N LEU A 345 0.43 -18.66 4.08
CA LEU A 345 1.15 -18.09 5.21
C LEU A 345 0.24 -17.20 6.06
N GLY A 346 -0.55 -16.31 5.45
CA GLY A 346 -1.51 -15.47 6.17
C GLY A 346 -2.54 -16.29 6.96
N SER A 347 -3.04 -17.37 6.38
CA SER A 347 -3.94 -18.31 7.05
C SER A 347 -3.27 -19.02 8.23
N MET A 348 -2.02 -19.48 8.07
CA MET A 348 -1.24 -20.11 9.14
C MET A 348 -0.97 -19.14 10.30
N LEU A 349 -0.62 -17.90 9.98
CA LEU A 349 -0.41 -16.83 10.96
C LEU A 349 -1.70 -16.53 11.72
N TRP A 350 -2.84 -16.42 11.04
CA TRP A 350 -4.12 -16.20 11.71
C TRP A 350 -4.50 -17.35 12.65
N GLU A 351 -4.40 -18.60 12.19
CA GLU A 351 -4.69 -19.78 13.02
C GLU A 351 -3.77 -19.90 14.23
N ALA A 352 -2.49 -19.52 14.09
CA ALA A 352 -1.57 -19.45 15.21
C ALA A 352 -1.95 -18.32 16.17
N TYR A 353 -2.23 -17.13 15.64
CA TYR A 353 -2.57 -15.93 16.42
C TYR A 353 -3.86 -16.09 17.24
N THR A 354 -4.83 -16.87 16.75
CA THR A 354 -6.10 -17.12 17.44
C THR A 354 -6.09 -18.38 18.32
N SER A 355 -4.97 -19.11 18.40
CA SER A 355 -4.90 -20.30 19.24
C SER A 355 -4.85 -19.93 20.73
N ASP A 356 -5.34 -20.85 21.55
CA ASP A 356 -5.16 -20.86 23.00
C ASP A 356 -3.85 -21.55 23.46
N LEU A 357 -3.00 -21.98 22.53
CA LEU A 357 -1.77 -22.73 22.78
C LEU A 357 -0.54 -21.86 22.49
N PRO A 358 0.20 -21.38 23.51
CA PRO A 358 1.35 -20.50 23.33
C PRO A 358 2.42 -21.04 22.38
N GLU A 359 2.60 -22.36 22.34
CA GLU A 359 3.58 -23.03 21.48
C GLU A 359 3.29 -22.82 19.99
N LYS A 360 2.01 -22.68 19.61
CA LYS A 360 1.65 -22.36 18.22
C LYS A 360 2.07 -20.93 17.84
N HIS A 361 1.98 -19.98 18.76
CA HIS A 361 2.43 -18.61 18.54
C HIS A 361 3.95 -18.56 18.41
N GLN A 362 4.68 -19.23 19.32
CA GLN A 362 6.14 -19.30 19.28
C GLN A 362 6.64 -19.91 17.96
N ARG A 363 6.00 -20.98 17.48
CA ARG A 363 6.41 -21.66 16.23
C ARG A 363 6.45 -20.72 15.03
N MET A 364 5.64 -19.66 15.01
CA MET A 364 5.66 -18.67 13.91
C MET A 364 6.98 -17.89 13.81
N LEU A 365 7.82 -17.91 14.85
CA LEU A 365 9.16 -17.32 14.80
C LEU A 365 10.17 -18.16 13.98
N GLU A 366 9.81 -19.41 13.67
CA GLU A 366 10.65 -20.38 12.94
C GLU A 366 10.17 -20.61 11.50
N VAL A 367 8.92 -20.25 11.21
CA VAL A 367 8.33 -20.35 9.86
C VAL A 367 9.02 -19.37 8.91
N ASP A 368 9.27 -19.82 7.68
CA ASP A 368 9.73 -18.92 6.61
C ASP A 368 8.64 -17.89 6.29
N SER A 369 8.92 -16.63 6.60
CA SER A 369 8.03 -15.50 6.37
C SER A 369 8.38 -14.72 5.09
N SER A 370 9.16 -15.28 4.16
CA SER A 370 9.62 -14.58 2.95
C SER A 370 8.47 -14.03 2.08
N ALA A 371 7.34 -14.73 2.01
CA ALA A 371 6.14 -14.28 1.30
C ALA A 371 5.42 -13.10 1.99
N LEU A 372 5.53 -12.98 3.32
CA LEU A 372 4.99 -11.87 4.12
C LEU A 372 6.10 -11.32 5.03
N PRO A 373 7.02 -10.48 4.51
CA PRO A 373 8.30 -10.17 5.16
C PRO A 373 8.19 -9.60 6.58
N PHE A 374 7.10 -8.90 6.90
CA PHE A 374 6.90 -8.28 8.21
C PHE A 374 6.27 -9.21 9.26
N ALA A 375 5.72 -10.35 8.84
CA ALA A 375 4.96 -11.25 9.72
C ALA A 375 5.78 -11.75 10.91
N ARG A 376 7.05 -12.13 10.69
CA ARG A 376 7.94 -12.61 11.77
C ARG A 376 8.22 -11.53 12.81
N ALA A 377 8.44 -10.28 12.37
CA ALA A 377 8.69 -9.16 13.27
C ALA A 377 7.45 -8.82 14.09
N ALA A 378 6.27 -8.78 13.44
CA ALA A 378 4.99 -8.61 14.10
C ALA A 378 4.73 -9.72 15.15
N PHE A 379 4.98 -10.99 14.82
CA PHE A 379 4.81 -12.09 15.78
C PHE A 379 5.78 -12.03 16.95
N ALA A 380 7.02 -11.59 16.73
CA ALA A 380 7.97 -11.35 17.81
C ALA A 380 7.46 -10.23 18.74
N ALA A 381 6.91 -9.15 18.16
CA ALA A 381 6.30 -8.06 18.92
C ALA A 381 5.06 -8.54 19.69
N HIS A 382 4.24 -9.40 19.10
CA HIS A 382 3.09 -10.03 19.76
C HIS A 382 3.49 -10.85 20.99
N LEU A 383 4.48 -11.74 20.85
CA LEU A 383 4.97 -12.59 21.94
C LEU A 383 5.62 -11.75 23.06
N ALA A 384 6.25 -10.62 22.72
CA ALA A 384 6.82 -9.71 23.71
C ALA A 384 5.76 -9.05 24.61
N ARG A 385 4.46 -9.04 24.22
CA ARG A 385 3.36 -8.53 25.06
C ARG A 385 2.95 -9.49 26.18
N LEU A 386 3.43 -10.73 26.15
CA LEU A 386 3.14 -11.74 27.16
C LEU A 386 3.96 -11.46 28.43
N PRO A 387 3.46 -11.88 29.62
CA PRO A 387 4.21 -11.74 30.88
C PRO A 387 5.59 -12.37 30.77
N SER A 388 6.63 -11.61 31.13
CA SER A 388 8.00 -12.10 31.07
C SER A 388 8.37 -12.99 32.26
N VAL A 389 9.31 -13.92 32.04
CA VAL A 389 9.96 -14.66 33.14
C VAL A 389 10.82 -13.78 34.04
N ASN A 390 11.21 -12.59 33.57
CA ASN A 390 12.12 -11.70 34.29
C ASN A 390 11.44 -11.09 35.51
N ASN A 391 10.25 -10.51 35.31
CA ASN A 391 9.53 -9.79 36.36
C ASN A 391 8.01 -9.77 36.15
N GLY A 392 7.47 -10.62 35.26
CA GLY A 392 6.04 -10.72 35.03
C GLY A 392 5.44 -9.63 34.13
N LEU A 393 6.21 -8.62 33.71
CA LEU A 393 5.73 -7.57 32.81
C LEU A 393 5.81 -8.01 31.35
N GLY A 394 4.81 -7.60 30.56
CA GLY A 394 4.91 -7.56 29.11
C GLY A 394 5.69 -6.32 28.65
N ILE A 395 6.07 -6.29 27.37
CA ILE A 395 6.94 -5.24 26.84
C ILE A 395 6.33 -3.83 26.94
N ILE A 396 5.00 -3.70 26.82
CA ILE A 396 4.30 -2.41 26.92
C ILE A 396 4.42 -1.91 28.35
N GLU A 397 4.10 -2.76 29.33
CA GLU A 397 4.18 -2.45 30.75
C GLU A 397 5.61 -2.11 31.18
N GLN A 398 6.59 -2.93 30.76
CA GLN A 398 8.00 -2.74 31.04
C GLN A 398 8.51 -1.39 30.50
N THR A 399 8.30 -1.13 29.21
CA THR A 399 8.78 0.09 28.53
C THR A 399 8.13 1.34 29.13
N THR A 400 6.85 1.25 29.50
CA THR A 400 6.12 2.34 30.15
C THR A 400 6.71 2.65 31.52
N LEU A 401 6.95 1.63 32.34
CA LEU A 401 7.53 1.77 33.68
C LEU A 401 8.96 2.34 33.64
N GLU A 402 9.78 1.86 32.70
CA GLU A 402 11.14 2.37 32.45
C GLU A 402 11.12 3.84 32.01
N ALA A 403 10.22 4.23 31.12
CA ALA A 403 10.13 5.60 30.64
C ALA A 403 9.71 6.59 31.75
N VAL A 404 8.79 6.20 32.64
CA VAL A 404 8.43 7.02 33.81
C VAL A 404 9.60 7.09 34.80
N ALA A 405 10.29 5.97 35.05
CA ALA A 405 11.49 5.95 35.89
C ALA A 405 12.63 6.82 35.31
N GLY A 406 12.72 6.89 33.98
CA GLY A 406 13.68 7.69 33.23
C GLY A 406 13.33 9.17 33.07
N GLY A 407 12.23 9.64 33.66
CA GLY A 407 11.88 11.07 33.72
C GLY A 407 10.74 11.53 32.81
N ILE A 408 10.09 10.62 32.06
CA ILE A 408 8.93 10.97 31.23
C ILE A 408 7.65 10.81 32.04
N HIS A 409 7.15 11.92 32.59
CA HIS A 409 6.06 11.90 33.57
C HIS A 409 4.68 12.26 33.02
N LYS A 410 4.60 12.79 31.79
CA LYS A 410 3.33 13.26 31.20
C LYS A 410 2.71 12.17 30.31
N PRO A 411 1.39 11.87 30.41
CA PRO A 411 0.78 10.77 29.66
C PRO A 411 0.98 10.83 28.14
N HIS A 412 0.86 12.01 27.53
CA HIS A 412 1.01 12.16 26.07
C HIS A 412 2.48 12.09 25.62
N GLU A 413 3.41 12.57 26.43
CA GLU A 413 4.84 12.38 26.17
C GLU A 413 5.23 10.91 26.30
N LEU A 414 4.64 10.22 27.27
CA LEU A 414 4.83 8.79 27.49
C LEU A 414 4.28 7.98 26.33
N PHE A 415 3.05 8.27 25.85
CA PHE A 415 2.48 7.63 24.67
C PHE A 415 3.38 7.79 23.44
N ARG A 416 3.88 9.00 23.19
CA ARG A 416 4.85 9.24 22.11
C ARG A 416 6.13 8.43 22.32
N LYS A 417 6.76 8.53 23.48
CA LYS A 417 8.04 7.86 23.75
C LYS A 417 7.94 6.33 23.65
N VAL A 418 6.92 5.75 24.26
CA VAL A 418 6.68 4.30 24.25
C VAL A 418 6.24 3.86 22.85
N GLY A 419 5.38 4.63 22.17
CA GLY A 419 4.97 4.37 20.80
C GLY A 419 6.14 4.39 19.80
N ASP A 420 7.13 5.26 19.99
CA ASP A 420 8.35 5.30 19.17
C ASP A 420 9.21 4.05 19.38
N GLN A 421 9.39 3.66 20.65
CA GLN A 421 10.19 2.49 21.01
C GLN A 421 9.52 1.18 20.59
N LEU A 422 8.19 1.13 20.64
CA LEU A 422 7.38 -0.04 20.33
C LEU A 422 6.57 0.15 19.05
N HIS A 423 7.09 0.90 18.07
CA HIS A 423 6.39 1.21 16.82
C HIS A 423 5.94 -0.04 16.06
N THR A 424 6.66 -1.16 16.21
CA THR A 424 6.29 -2.46 15.64
C THR A 424 4.98 -3.03 16.19
N LEU A 425 4.38 -2.45 17.22
CA LEU A 425 3.07 -2.85 17.73
C LEU A 425 1.90 -2.20 17.00
N GLY A 426 2.08 -1.03 16.38
CA GLY A 426 0.97 -0.26 15.80
C GLY A 426 -0.07 0.19 16.84
N MET A 427 0.36 0.35 18.10
CA MET A 427 -0.55 0.55 19.24
C MET A 427 -1.19 1.94 19.22
N GLY A 428 -2.52 1.98 19.26
CA GLY A 428 -3.30 3.21 19.40
C GLY A 428 -3.26 3.80 20.81
N ASP A 429 -3.78 5.03 20.94
CA ASP A 429 -3.85 5.73 22.22
C ASP A 429 -4.80 5.05 23.21
N LEU A 430 -5.99 4.60 22.78
CA LEU A 430 -6.94 3.87 23.62
C LEU A 430 -6.32 2.60 24.22
N GLU A 431 -5.59 1.82 23.43
CA GLU A 431 -4.87 0.64 23.91
C GLU A 431 -3.83 1.05 24.96
N PHE A 432 -3.06 2.10 24.69
CA PHE A 432 -2.05 2.58 25.60
C PHE A 432 -2.62 3.11 26.92
N TRP A 433 -3.73 3.86 26.87
CA TRP A 433 -4.44 4.35 28.06
C TRP A 433 -4.96 3.20 28.92
N TYR A 434 -5.43 2.11 28.31
CA TYR A 434 -5.78 0.89 29.04
C TYR A 434 -4.58 0.32 29.80
N TYR A 435 -3.42 0.17 29.15
CA TYR A 435 -2.21 -0.33 29.81
C TYR A 435 -1.74 0.58 30.94
N LEU A 436 -1.77 1.89 30.70
CA LEU A 436 -1.38 2.89 31.68
C LEU A 436 -2.32 2.87 32.90
N ALA A 437 -3.64 2.74 32.66
CA ALA A 437 -4.63 2.58 33.72
C ALA A 437 -4.32 1.36 34.58
N LYS A 438 -4.02 0.21 33.96
CA LYS A 438 -3.67 -1.03 34.67
C LYS A 438 -2.40 -0.93 35.51
N LEU A 439 -1.42 -0.11 35.10
CA LEU A 439 -0.23 0.15 35.91
C LEU A 439 -0.50 1.06 37.12
N THR A 440 -1.62 1.79 37.12
CA THR A 440 -2.04 2.70 38.20
C THR A 440 -3.18 2.17 39.06
N GLU A 441 -3.73 1.00 38.72
CA GLU A 441 -4.91 0.44 39.37
C GLU A 441 -4.55 -0.35 40.63
N GLY A 442 -5.32 -0.14 41.70
CA GLY A 442 -5.26 -0.96 42.91
C GLY A 442 -4.11 -0.60 43.87
N PRO A 443 -4.06 -1.31 45.02
CA PRO A 443 -3.10 -1.03 46.10
C PRO A 443 -1.65 -1.40 45.74
N ASP A 444 -1.46 -2.35 44.83
CA ASP A 444 -0.15 -2.85 44.40
C ASP A 444 0.25 -2.29 43.02
N SER A 445 -0.13 -1.05 42.73
CA SER A 445 0.17 -0.38 41.46
C SER A 445 1.67 -0.06 41.30
N LEU A 446 2.17 -0.11 40.07
CA LEU A 446 3.57 0.20 39.73
C LEU A 446 3.79 1.69 39.50
N LEU A 447 2.72 2.38 39.12
CA LEU A 447 2.68 3.81 38.87
C LEU A 447 1.57 4.46 39.70
N VAL A 448 1.77 5.73 40.07
CA VAL A 448 0.73 6.60 40.60
C VAL A 448 0.59 7.77 39.65
N ILE A 449 -0.65 8.14 39.35
CA ILE A 449 -0.99 9.35 38.59
C ILE A 449 -1.71 10.33 39.51
N ASP A 450 -1.43 11.62 39.37
CA ASP A 450 -2.03 12.65 40.23
C ASP A 450 -3.53 12.90 39.95
N GLY A 451 -4.29 13.12 41.03
CA GLY A 451 -5.73 13.34 41.01
C GLY A 451 -6.58 12.06 40.89
N THR A 452 -7.83 12.20 40.46
CA THR A 452 -8.79 11.10 40.37
C THR A 452 -8.53 10.27 39.11
N ALA A 453 -8.22 8.98 39.26
CA ALA A 453 -7.72 8.04 38.25
C ALA A 453 -8.69 7.68 37.09
N LEU A 454 -9.32 8.67 36.46
CA LEU A 454 -10.07 8.47 35.22
C LEU A 454 -9.12 8.59 34.02
N PHE A 455 -9.12 7.57 33.17
CA PHE A 455 -8.40 7.54 31.91
C PHE A 455 -9.34 7.82 30.74
N PRO A 456 -8.86 8.46 29.65
CA PRO A 456 -9.65 8.59 28.44
C PRO A 456 -10.03 7.21 27.87
N ASP A 457 -11.24 7.12 27.35
CA ASP A 457 -11.70 5.98 26.57
C ASP A 457 -12.47 6.48 25.34
N PHE A 458 -13.07 5.58 24.56
CA PHE A 458 -13.82 5.95 23.36
C PHE A 458 -14.98 6.94 23.62
N LYS A 459 -15.62 6.89 24.79
CA LYS A 459 -16.77 7.73 25.17
C LYS A 459 -16.37 8.92 26.04
N LEU A 460 -15.28 8.79 26.80
CA LEU A 460 -14.90 9.70 27.86
C LEU A 460 -13.65 10.49 27.49
N ALA A 461 -13.84 11.77 27.20
CA ALA A 461 -12.76 12.73 27.25
C ALA A 461 -12.46 13.09 28.71
N VAL A 462 -11.19 13.06 29.11
CA VAL A 462 -10.75 13.46 30.46
C VAL A 462 -10.08 14.83 30.38
N PRO A 463 -10.70 15.90 30.93
CA PRO A 463 -10.10 17.23 30.93
C PRO A 463 -8.73 17.24 31.62
N HIS A 464 -7.79 17.98 31.02
CA HIS A 464 -6.43 18.14 31.55
C HIS A 464 -5.66 16.83 31.74
N PHE A 465 -6.06 15.74 31.06
CA PHE A 465 -5.34 14.47 31.16
C PHE A 465 -3.87 14.59 30.73
N GLN A 466 -3.58 15.41 29.73
CA GLN A 466 -2.21 15.71 29.29
C GLN A 466 -1.34 16.38 30.37
N ASP A 467 -1.95 17.09 31.31
CA ASP A 467 -1.26 17.87 32.34
C ASP A 467 -0.94 17.02 33.58
N ARG A 468 -1.50 15.80 33.67
CA ARG A 468 -1.26 14.85 34.76
C ARG A 468 0.20 14.44 34.86
N VAL A 469 0.61 13.99 36.04
CA VAL A 469 1.98 13.58 36.37
C VAL A 469 1.97 12.16 36.90
N LEU A 470 2.76 11.30 36.27
CA LEU A 470 3.02 9.93 36.68
C LEU A 470 4.31 9.82 37.50
N GLN A 471 4.28 8.98 38.52
CA GLN A 471 5.42 8.65 39.37
C GLN A 471 5.51 7.14 39.59
N VAL A 472 6.74 6.64 39.68
CA VAL A 472 7.01 5.23 39.99
C VAL A 472 6.82 4.97 41.49
N THR A 473 6.10 3.91 41.84
CA THR A 473 5.91 3.48 43.24
C THR A 473 7.14 2.76 43.78
N SER A 474 7.13 2.43 45.08
CA SER A 474 8.19 1.58 45.66
C SER A 474 8.21 0.19 45.00
N LEU A 475 7.04 -0.43 44.79
CA LEU A 475 6.93 -1.70 44.08
C LEU A 475 7.40 -1.59 42.63
N GLY A 476 7.03 -0.51 41.92
CA GLY A 476 7.53 -0.23 40.57
C GLY A 476 9.07 -0.20 40.49
N ARG A 477 9.73 0.42 41.47
CA ARG A 477 11.19 0.43 41.57
C ARG A 477 11.79 -0.95 41.87
N GLU A 478 11.14 -1.76 42.70
CA GLU A 478 11.57 -3.13 42.99
C GLU A 478 11.45 -4.05 41.78
N VAL A 479 10.34 -3.95 41.03
CA VAL A 479 10.10 -4.70 39.78
C VAL A 479 11.13 -4.32 38.70
N LEU A 480 11.44 -3.03 38.52
CA LEU A 480 12.50 -2.59 37.61
C LEU A 480 13.88 -3.07 38.02
N ALA A 481 14.15 -3.15 39.33
CA ALA A 481 15.41 -3.65 39.86
C ALA A 481 15.52 -5.19 39.83
N GLY A 482 14.51 -5.91 39.31
CA GLY A 482 14.46 -7.37 39.30
C GLY A 482 14.33 -8.00 40.69
N LYS A 483 13.91 -7.22 41.69
CA LYS A 483 13.77 -7.66 43.09
C LYS A 483 12.39 -8.22 43.41
N SER A 484 11.40 -7.94 42.55
CA SER A 484 10.03 -8.40 42.71
C SER A 484 9.45 -8.84 41.36
N ASP A 485 8.62 -9.87 41.39
CA ASP A 485 7.85 -10.36 40.24
C ASP A 485 6.45 -9.75 40.32
N TYR A 486 6.02 -9.07 39.25
CA TYR A 486 4.71 -8.42 39.20
C TYR A 486 3.55 -9.39 38.89
N ALA A 487 3.82 -10.57 38.34
CA ALA A 487 2.75 -11.48 37.93
C ALA A 487 1.72 -11.82 39.04
N PRO A 488 2.12 -12.01 40.31
CA PRO A 488 1.18 -12.23 41.43
C PRO A 488 0.25 -11.04 41.74
N TYR A 489 0.65 -9.83 41.33
CA TYR A 489 -0.02 -8.56 41.66
C TYR A 489 -0.98 -8.07 40.57
N THR A 490 -1.03 -8.72 39.41
CA THR A 490 -1.86 -8.35 38.24
C THR A 490 -3.39 -8.43 38.46
N GLY A 491 -3.85 -8.55 39.71
CA GLY A 491 -5.26 -8.68 40.06
C GLY A 491 -5.88 -10.02 39.63
N THR A 492 -7.20 -10.13 39.70
CA THR A 492 -7.96 -11.31 39.23
C THR A 492 -8.44 -11.15 37.78
N THR A 493 -7.99 -10.12 37.06
CA THR A 493 -8.50 -9.78 35.73
C THR A 493 -7.68 -10.50 34.68
N ASP A 494 -8.32 -11.42 33.96
CA ASP A 494 -7.68 -12.10 32.84
C ASP A 494 -7.45 -11.11 31.67
N LYS A 495 -6.33 -11.28 30.97
CA LYS A 495 -5.93 -10.46 29.82
C LYS A 495 -5.88 -11.33 28.57
N TRP A 496 -6.50 -10.85 27.49
CA TRP A 496 -6.39 -11.49 26.17
C TRP A 496 -5.19 -10.91 25.42
N VAL A 497 -4.37 -11.79 24.86
CA VAL A 497 -3.27 -11.45 23.95
C VAL A 497 -3.36 -12.37 22.74
N GLY A 498 -4.04 -11.91 21.69
CA GLY A 498 -4.48 -12.81 20.61
C GLY A 498 -5.49 -13.84 21.15
N GLY A 499 -5.35 -15.10 20.75
CA GLY A 499 -6.13 -16.22 21.28
C GLY A 499 -5.72 -16.69 22.68
N LEU A 500 -4.66 -16.11 23.26
CA LEU A 500 -4.16 -16.51 24.57
C LEU A 500 -4.89 -15.77 25.69
N LEU A 501 -5.51 -16.53 26.59
CA LEU A 501 -6.03 -16.02 27.85
C LEU A 501 -4.96 -16.10 28.94
N VAL A 502 -4.34 -14.97 29.24
CA VAL A 502 -3.39 -14.82 30.34
C VAL A 502 -4.19 -14.68 31.64
N ARG A 503 -4.23 -15.77 32.43
CA ARG A 503 -4.95 -15.80 33.71
C ARG A 503 -4.23 -15.00 34.79
N GLY A 504 -4.99 -14.29 35.62
CA GLY A 504 -4.46 -13.51 36.75
C GLY A 504 -3.77 -14.34 37.83
N LYS A 505 -2.91 -13.68 38.63
CA LYS A 505 -2.17 -14.16 39.82
C LYS A 505 -1.11 -15.26 39.64
N ALA A 506 -1.14 -16.07 38.58
CA ALA A 506 -0.09 -17.04 38.27
C ALA A 506 -0.27 -17.59 36.85
N PRO A 507 0.27 -16.94 35.80
CA PRO A 507 0.19 -17.49 34.47
C PRO A 507 0.98 -18.82 34.44
N SER A 508 0.36 -19.87 33.89
CA SER A 508 0.96 -21.22 33.80
C SER A 508 2.13 -21.28 32.82
N TRP A 509 2.35 -20.21 32.06
CA TRP A 509 3.45 -20.04 31.14
C TRP A 509 3.81 -18.56 31.01
N ARG A 510 5.06 -18.27 30.65
CA ARG A 510 5.59 -16.91 30.47
C ARG A 510 6.53 -16.85 29.29
N TRP A 511 6.77 -15.64 28.80
CA TRP A 511 7.72 -15.38 27.73
C TRP A 511 9.13 -15.16 28.26
N ASN A 512 10.11 -15.85 27.69
CA ASN A 512 11.52 -15.58 27.91
C ASN A 512 12.05 -14.71 26.77
N PRO A 513 12.29 -13.40 27.01
CA PRO A 513 12.73 -12.49 25.96
C PRO A 513 14.14 -12.79 25.44
N GLU A 514 15.02 -13.37 26.26
CA GLU A 514 16.39 -13.71 25.86
C GLU A 514 16.43 -14.93 24.94
N ARG A 515 15.70 -16.00 25.31
CA ARG A 515 15.62 -17.25 24.54
C ARG A 515 14.60 -17.20 23.40
N LYS A 516 13.73 -16.18 23.39
CA LYS A 516 12.56 -16.07 22.50
C LYS A 516 11.68 -17.33 22.55
N SER A 517 11.37 -17.77 23.76
CA SER A 517 10.61 -19.00 24.00
C SER A 517 9.61 -18.87 25.14
N ILE A 518 8.55 -19.66 25.08
CA ILE A 518 7.60 -19.86 26.18
C ILE A 518 8.23 -20.80 27.22
N VAL A 519 8.05 -20.48 28.50
CA VAL A 519 8.48 -21.26 29.65
C VAL A 519 7.26 -21.59 30.48
N ARG A 520 7.02 -22.87 30.79
CA ARG A 520 5.93 -23.30 31.67
C ARG A 520 6.31 -23.09 33.13
N MET A 521 5.42 -22.50 33.91
CA MET A 521 5.63 -22.21 35.32
C MET A 521 5.14 -23.40 36.15
N GLY A 522 6.02 -24.03 36.93
CA GLY A 522 5.66 -25.15 37.82
C GLY A 522 6.18 -26.53 37.42
N GLU A 523 6.89 -26.66 36.30
CA GLU A 523 7.78 -27.80 36.06
C GLU A 523 9.15 -27.43 36.64
N SER A 524 9.53 -28.07 37.73
CA SER A 524 10.87 -27.95 38.29
C SER A 524 11.82 -28.74 37.39
N ASP A 525 12.90 -28.11 36.92
CA ASP A 525 14.08 -28.84 36.42
C ASP A 525 14.72 -29.65 37.55
#